data_AF-A0A085FBJ0-F1
#
_entry.id   AF-A0A085FBJ0-F1
#
_cell.length_a   1.000
_cell.length_b   1.000
_cell.length_c   1.000
_cell.angle_alpha   90.00
_cell.angle_beta   90.00
_cell.angle_gamma   90.00
#
_symmetry.space_group_name_H-M   'P 1'
#
loop_
_entity.id
_entity.type
_entity.pdbx_description
1 polymer ?
#
loop_
_entity_poly.entity_id
_entity_poly.type
_entity_poly.pdbx_seq_one_letter_code
_entity_poly.pdbx_strand_id
1 'polypeptide(L)'
;MIRTFTALTLLLAGTASLAAQEAAPAAPATPPAANIVVDPLAQIDNTPKNANLLTGLYATKAVIELCSVTVDPAVLTRMSNDQKRFETGMGMDQATGEKAYIQVKADVEKTSPDCAEGSTDRQSVDAVVSIYANQGAAAAAPTTPPAPATPAQ
;
A
#
# COMPACT_ATOMS: atom_id res chain seq x y z
N MET A 1 -8.62 45.02 -58.40
CA MET A 1 -9.96 45.37 -57.89
C MET A 1 -9.99 44.92 -56.43
N ILE A 2 -9.75 45.80 -55.43
CA ILE A 2 -10.71 46.70 -54.77
C ILE A 2 -12.02 45.97 -54.45
N ARG A 3 -12.60 45.92 -53.25
CA ARG A 3 -12.27 46.18 -51.83
C ARG A 3 -13.66 46.10 -51.14
N THR A 4 -13.73 45.45 -49.96
CA THR A 4 -14.63 45.77 -48.82
C THR A 4 -16.17 45.66 -49.03
N PHE A 5 -17.02 45.26 -48.07
CA PHE A 5 -17.10 45.65 -46.66
C PHE A 5 -17.99 44.67 -45.85
N THR A 6 -17.58 44.42 -44.59
CA THR A 6 -18.35 44.21 -43.33
C THR A 6 -19.34 43.04 -43.19
N ALA A 7 -19.61 42.48 -41.99
CA ALA A 7 -18.97 42.33 -40.67
C ALA A 7 -20.08 41.82 -39.72
N LEU A 8 -19.70 41.06 -38.67
CA LEU A 8 -20.40 40.91 -37.38
C LEU A 8 -21.75 40.14 -37.44
N THR A 9 -22.07 39.16 -36.59
CA THR A 9 -21.95 39.05 -35.12
C THR A 9 -22.24 37.60 -34.68
N LEU A 10 -21.45 37.10 -33.72
CA LEU A 10 -21.82 36.40 -32.46
C LEU A 10 -23.09 35.50 -32.43
N LEU A 11 -23.04 34.21 -32.07
CA LEU A 11 -22.72 33.56 -30.78
C LEU A 11 -24.00 32.82 -30.28
N LEU A 12 -23.81 31.76 -29.48
CA LEU A 12 -24.78 30.91 -28.76
C LEU A 12 -25.17 29.63 -29.53
N ALA A 13 -24.49 28.51 -29.32
CA ALA A 13 -24.50 27.66 -28.11
C ALA A 13 -25.89 27.10 -27.79
N GLY A 14 -25.98 25.77 -27.79
CA GLY A 14 -27.07 25.03 -27.16
C GLY A 14 -27.89 24.20 -28.13
N THR A 15 -27.33 23.07 -28.57
CA THR A 15 -28.11 21.96 -29.13
C THR A 15 -29.09 21.46 -28.08
N ALA A 16 -30.35 21.89 -28.16
CA ALA A 16 -31.45 21.28 -27.46
C ALA A 16 -32.01 20.15 -28.33
N SER A 17 -31.92 18.90 -27.86
CA SER A 17 -32.78 17.79 -28.28
C SER A 17 -32.83 16.76 -27.16
N LEU A 18 -33.87 16.93 -26.33
CA LEU A 18 -34.64 15.94 -25.58
C LEU A 18 -33.96 14.58 -25.34
N ALA A 19 -33.38 14.42 -24.15
CA ALA A 19 -33.27 13.11 -23.53
C ALA A 19 -34.59 12.81 -22.79
N ALA A 20 -35.29 11.80 -23.29
CA ALA A 20 -36.36 11.12 -22.57
C ALA A 20 -35.75 10.28 -21.44
N GLN A 21 -35.96 10.66 -20.18
CA GLN A 21 -35.92 9.77 -19.02
C GLN A 21 -37.03 10.19 -18.06
N GLU A 22 -38.21 9.67 -18.33
CA GLU A 22 -39.31 9.58 -17.37
C GLU A 22 -38.85 8.70 -16.20
N ALA A 23 -39.21 9.12 -14.98
CA ALA A 23 -38.95 8.48 -13.68
C ALA A 23 -37.51 8.53 -13.14
N ALA A 24 -37.12 9.70 -12.62
CA ALA A 24 -36.11 9.77 -11.56
C ALA A 24 -36.68 9.15 -10.27
N PRO A 25 -36.05 8.11 -9.68
CA PRO A 25 -36.25 7.80 -8.28
C PRO A 25 -35.83 9.02 -7.46
N ALA A 26 -36.61 9.39 -6.45
CA ALA A 26 -36.26 10.43 -5.51
C ALA A 26 -34.81 10.25 -5.03
N ALA A 27 -34.01 11.32 -5.12
CA ALA A 27 -32.65 11.34 -4.60
C ALA A 27 -32.66 10.81 -3.16
N PRO A 28 -31.78 9.84 -2.80
CA PRO A 28 -31.58 9.49 -1.41
C PRO A 28 -31.16 10.75 -0.66
N ALA A 29 -31.91 11.11 0.37
CA ALA A 29 -31.52 12.15 1.30
C ALA A 29 -30.09 11.84 1.77
N THR A 30 -29.15 12.76 1.52
CA THR A 30 -27.80 12.70 2.08
C THR A 30 -27.95 12.48 3.59
N PRO A 31 -27.48 11.35 4.15
CA PRO A 31 -27.49 11.17 5.59
C PRO A 31 -26.70 12.33 6.20
N PRO A 32 -27.16 12.93 7.32
CA PRO A 32 -26.32 13.87 8.06
C PRO A 32 -24.99 13.16 8.33
N ALA A 33 -23.87 13.87 8.12
CA ALA A 33 -22.52 13.34 8.28
C ALA A 33 -22.46 12.46 9.53
N ALA A 34 -22.40 11.14 9.31
CA ALA A 34 -22.34 10.20 10.41
C ALA A 34 -21.11 10.59 11.23
N ASN A 35 -21.33 10.86 12.51
CA ASN A 35 -20.26 11.13 13.44
C ASN A 35 -19.40 9.86 13.48
N ILE A 36 -18.27 9.84 12.77
CA ILE A 36 -17.41 8.66 12.67
C ILE A 36 -16.73 8.51 14.04
N VAL A 37 -17.35 7.74 14.92
CA VAL A 37 -16.74 7.34 16.19
C VAL A 37 -15.74 6.23 15.87
N VAL A 38 -14.47 6.60 15.73
CA VAL A 38 -13.36 5.64 15.65
C VAL A 38 -13.17 5.08 17.05
N ASP A 39 -13.63 3.86 17.30
CA ASP A 39 -13.32 3.11 18.51
C ASP A 39 -11.91 2.48 18.35
N PRO A 40 -10.89 2.97 19.07
CA PRO A 40 -9.54 2.42 18.99
C PRO A 40 -9.43 1.00 19.57
N LEU A 41 -10.46 0.54 20.30
CA LEU A 41 -10.53 -0.77 20.93
C LEU A 41 -11.37 -1.77 20.13
N ALA A 42 -12.01 -1.34 19.03
CA ALA A 42 -12.72 -2.25 18.15
C ALA A 42 -11.74 -3.26 17.55
N GLN A 43 -11.94 -4.55 17.84
CA GLN A 43 -11.22 -5.62 17.16
C GLN A 43 -11.67 -5.67 15.70
N ILE A 44 -10.86 -5.12 14.81
CA ILE A 44 -11.00 -5.34 13.38
C ILE A 44 -10.47 -6.75 13.09
N ASP A 45 -11.32 -7.63 12.57
CA ASP A 45 -10.95 -8.97 12.12
C ASP A 45 -10.02 -8.88 10.89
N ASN A 46 -8.72 -8.73 11.17
CA ASN A 46 -7.67 -8.60 10.16
C ASN A 46 -7.03 -9.95 9.81
N THR A 47 -7.60 -11.06 10.27
CA THR A 47 -6.98 -12.38 10.17
C THR A 47 -6.62 -12.77 8.72
N PRO A 48 -7.51 -12.60 7.71
CA PRO A 48 -7.17 -12.92 6.32
C PRO A 48 -6.07 -12.01 5.75
N LYS A 49 -6.07 -10.74 6.16
CA LYS A 49 -5.06 -9.77 5.72
C LYS A 49 -3.68 -10.11 6.29
N ASN A 50 -3.61 -10.45 7.57
CA ASN A 50 -2.36 -10.83 8.23
C ASN A 50 -1.79 -12.14 7.66
N ALA A 51 -2.66 -13.10 7.33
CA ALA A 51 -2.25 -14.34 6.66
C ALA A 51 -1.62 -14.06 5.29
N ASN A 52 -2.28 -13.25 4.45
CA ASN A 52 -1.75 -12.89 3.13
C ASN A 52 -0.42 -12.12 3.23
N LEU A 53 -0.28 -11.23 4.21
CA LEU A 53 0.96 -10.49 4.45
C LEU A 53 2.08 -11.42 4.92
N LEU A 54 1.80 -12.38 5.81
CA LEU A 54 2.81 -13.35 6.24
C LEU A 54 3.25 -14.25 5.09
N THR A 55 2.31 -14.76 4.28
CA THR A 55 2.64 -15.57 3.10
C THR A 55 3.48 -14.78 2.10
N GLY A 56 3.12 -13.51 1.84
CA GLY A 56 3.92 -12.61 1.00
C GLY A 56 5.33 -12.39 1.55
N LEU A 57 5.46 -12.16 2.86
CA LEU A 57 6.75 -11.99 3.53
C LEU A 57 7.61 -13.27 3.44
N TYR A 58 7.02 -14.45 3.67
CA TYR A 58 7.69 -15.72 3.47
C TYR A 58 8.15 -15.91 2.03
N ALA A 59 7.31 -15.57 1.05
CA ALA A 59 7.69 -15.66 -0.36
C ALA A 59 8.88 -14.73 -0.67
N THR A 60 8.87 -13.48 -0.21
CA THR A 60 10.01 -12.57 -0.39
C THR A 60 11.28 -13.12 0.26
N LYS A 61 11.21 -13.62 1.49
CA LYS A 61 12.36 -14.24 2.16
C LYS A 61 12.88 -15.47 1.42
N ALA A 62 11.96 -16.28 0.87
CA ALA A 62 12.32 -17.45 0.06
C ALA A 62 13.06 -17.04 -1.22
N VAL A 63 12.60 -16.01 -1.94
CA VAL A 63 13.33 -15.52 -3.13
C VAL A 63 14.69 -14.92 -2.75
N ILE A 64 14.78 -14.20 -1.63
CA ILE A 64 16.07 -13.71 -1.11
C ILE A 64 17.06 -14.86 -0.90
N GLU A 65 16.62 -15.95 -0.28
CA GLU A 65 17.44 -17.15 -0.07
C GLU A 65 17.79 -17.86 -1.38
N LEU A 66 16.79 -18.17 -2.21
CA LEU A 66 16.96 -18.92 -3.47
C LEU A 66 17.84 -18.18 -4.47
N CYS A 67 17.66 -16.86 -4.59
CA CYS A 67 18.42 -16.02 -5.51
C CYS A 67 19.67 -15.40 -4.87
N SER A 68 20.02 -15.78 -3.63
CA SER A 68 21.17 -15.24 -2.89
C SER A 68 21.27 -13.72 -2.93
N VAL A 69 20.13 -13.04 -2.76
CA VAL A 69 20.04 -11.58 -2.76
C VAL A 69 20.82 -11.05 -1.56
N THR A 70 21.81 -10.18 -1.79
CA THR A 70 22.49 -9.51 -0.68
C THR A 70 21.59 -8.39 -0.15
N VAL A 71 21.17 -8.52 1.11
CA VAL A 71 20.30 -7.56 1.80
C VAL A 71 20.99 -7.08 3.08
N ASP A 72 20.84 -5.80 3.39
CA ASP A 72 21.37 -5.23 4.64
C ASP A 72 20.84 -5.99 5.88
N PRO A 73 21.70 -6.40 6.83
CA PRO A 73 21.29 -7.16 8.00
C PRO A 73 20.21 -6.48 8.87
N ALA A 74 20.18 -5.16 8.93
CA ALA A 74 19.18 -4.40 9.66
C ALA A 74 17.79 -4.49 8.99
N VAL A 75 17.74 -4.56 7.66
CA VAL A 75 16.51 -4.82 6.90
C VAL A 75 16.00 -6.24 7.21
N LEU A 76 16.89 -7.25 7.14
CA LEU A 76 16.53 -8.64 7.46
C LEU A 76 16.02 -8.79 8.90
N THR A 77 16.61 -8.04 9.83
CA THR A 77 16.15 -8.00 11.23
C THR A 77 14.74 -7.42 11.33
N ARG A 78 14.44 -6.33 10.65
CA ARG A 78 13.09 -5.73 10.63
C ARG A 78 12.06 -6.67 10.00
N MET A 79 12.39 -7.29 8.87
CA MET A 79 11.54 -8.30 8.25
C MET A 79 11.26 -9.48 9.21
N SER A 80 12.27 -9.94 9.94
CA SER A 80 12.13 -11.03 10.91
C SER A 80 11.26 -10.63 12.11
N ASN A 81 11.30 -9.37 12.53
CA ASN A 81 10.43 -8.86 13.59
C ASN A 81 8.96 -8.80 13.14
N ASP A 82 8.70 -8.35 11.91
CA ASP A 82 7.35 -8.37 11.35
C ASP A 82 6.83 -9.80 11.15
N GLN A 83 7.69 -10.72 10.70
CA GLN A 83 7.35 -12.14 10.61
C GLN A 83 6.83 -12.65 11.96
N LYS A 84 7.60 -12.46 13.03
CA LYS A 84 7.21 -12.88 14.39
C LYS A 84 5.92 -12.21 14.86
N ARG A 85 5.73 -10.93 14.52
CA ARG A 85 4.52 -10.18 14.86
C ARG A 85 3.29 -10.77 14.17
N PHE A 86 3.39 -11.11 12.88
CA PHE A 86 2.29 -11.73 12.14
C PHE A 86 2.00 -13.14 12.63
N GLU A 87 3.03 -13.96 12.86
CA GLU A 87 2.91 -15.30 13.44
C GLU A 87 2.20 -15.25 14.80
N THR A 88 2.65 -14.38 15.71
CA THR A 88 2.04 -14.18 17.03
C THR A 88 0.59 -13.71 16.90
N GLY A 89 0.32 -12.76 15.99
CA GLY A 89 -1.02 -12.25 15.73
C GLY A 89 -2.01 -13.30 15.20
N MET A 90 -1.50 -14.41 14.66
CA MET A 90 -2.30 -15.57 14.21
C MET A 90 -2.25 -16.74 15.19
N GLY A 91 -1.63 -16.57 16.36
CA GLY A 91 -1.49 -17.64 17.35
C GLY A 91 -0.57 -18.78 16.91
N MET A 92 0.36 -18.52 15.98
CA MET A 92 1.36 -19.50 15.55
C MET A 92 2.55 -19.49 16.51
N ASP A 93 2.99 -20.68 16.91
CA ASP A 93 4.27 -20.85 17.57
C ASP A 93 5.43 -20.89 16.54
N GLN A 94 6.66 -20.82 17.05
CA GLN A 94 7.86 -20.82 16.22
C GLN A 94 7.95 -22.06 15.32
N ALA A 95 7.66 -23.25 15.85
CA ALA A 95 7.77 -24.49 15.09
C ALA A 95 6.75 -24.56 13.93
N THR A 96 5.56 -23.99 14.14
CA THR A 96 4.53 -23.87 13.12
C THR A 96 4.91 -22.85 12.07
N GLY A 97 5.45 -21.69 12.47
CA GLY A 97 5.99 -20.68 11.55
C GLY A 97 7.12 -21.22 10.67
N GLU A 98 8.07 -21.95 11.26
CA GLU A 98 9.17 -22.59 10.52
C GLU A 98 8.67 -23.60 9.48
N LYS A 99 7.70 -24.45 9.85
CA LYS A 99 7.08 -25.40 8.90
C LYS A 99 6.35 -24.67 7.77
N ALA A 100 5.60 -23.62 8.09
CA ALA A 100 4.90 -22.82 7.10
C ALA A 100 5.89 -22.14 6.13
N TYR A 101 6.98 -21.60 6.65
CA TYR A 101 8.04 -21.01 5.84
C TYR A 101 8.69 -22.03 4.90
N ILE A 102 9.03 -23.23 5.39
CA ILE A 102 9.60 -24.30 4.58
C ILE A 102 8.65 -24.67 3.43
N GLN A 103 7.35 -24.79 3.71
CA GLN A 103 6.35 -25.08 2.70
C GLN A 103 6.28 -23.98 1.64
N VAL A 104 6.17 -22.71 2.06
CA VAL A 104 6.13 -21.58 1.12
C VAL A 104 7.41 -21.49 0.30
N LYS A 105 8.58 -21.72 0.91
CA LYS A 105 9.84 -21.73 0.17
C LYS A 105 9.86 -22.83 -0.90
N ALA A 106 9.42 -24.04 -0.57
CA ALA A 106 9.31 -25.12 -1.54
C ALA A 106 8.33 -24.78 -2.67
N ASP A 107 7.25 -24.05 -2.38
CA ASP A 107 6.29 -23.63 -3.39
C ASP A 107 6.85 -22.51 -4.29
N VAL A 108 7.60 -21.56 -3.73
CA VAL A 108 8.35 -20.56 -4.51
C VAL A 108 9.43 -21.22 -5.37
N GLU A 109 10.16 -22.20 -4.84
CA GLU A 109 11.19 -22.91 -5.62
C GLU A 109 10.59 -23.60 -6.85
N LYS A 110 9.39 -24.19 -6.73
CA LYS A 110 8.67 -24.80 -7.86
C LYS A 110 8.29 -23.80 -8.94
N THR A 111 8.08 -22.52 -8.60
CA THR A 111 7.80 -21.49 -9.61
C THR A 111 9.05 -21.07 -10.38
N SER A 112 10.25 -21.55 -9.98
CA SER A 112 11.53 -21.23 -10.62
C SER A 112 11.72 -19.71 -10.78
N PRO A 113 11.81 -18.96 -9.66
CA PRO A 113 11.87 -17.50 -9.70
C PRO A 113 13.06 -17.05 -10.56
N ASP A 114 12.85 -16.01 -11.36
CA ASP A 114 13.89 -15.45 -12.20
C ASP A 114 14.84 -14.63 -11.33
N CYS A 115 16.01 -15.20 -11.05
CA CYS A 115 17.03 -14.56 -10.22
C CYS A 115 17.90 -13.55 -10.98
N ALA A 116 17.69 -13.35 -12.29
CA ALA A 116 18.47 -12.41 -13.08
C ALA A 116 18.25 -10.96 -12.62
N GLU A 117 19.31 -10.16 -12.59
CA GLU A 117 19.18 -8.73 -12.32
C GLU A 117 18.23 -8.07 -13.32
N GLY A 118 17.29 -7.26 -12.81
CA GLY A 118 16.27 -6.63 -13.63
C GLY A 118 15.08 -7.53 -13.99
N SER A 119 15.03 -8.79 -13.54
CA SER A 119 13.80 -9.59 -13.65
C SER A 119 12.65 -8.98 -12.82
N THR A 120 11.42 -9.38 -13.13
CA THR A 120 10.26 -8.92 -12.35
C THR A 120 10.32 -9.43 -10.92
N ASP A 121 10.80 -10.66 -10.70
CA ASP A 121 10.93 -11.26 -9.38
C ASP A 121 11.98 -10.52 -8.54
N ARG A 122 13.13 -10.18 -9.13
CA ARG A 122 14.17 -9.38 -8.48
C ARG A 122 13.68 -7.98 -8.16
N GLN A 123 13.03 -7.30 -9.10
CA GLN A 123 12.47 -5.97 -8.87
C GLN A 123 11.42 -5.97 -7.75
N SER A 124 10.60 -7.02 -7.68
CA SER A 124 9.59 -7.16 -6.63
C SER A 124 10.22 -7.33 -5.24
N VAL A 125 11.27 -8.15 -5.13
CA VAL A 125 12.04 -8.29 -3.89
C VAL A 125 12.72 -6.98 -3.51
N ASP A 126 13.38 -6.31 -4.46
CA ASP A 126 14.07 -5.05 -4.24
C ASP A 126 13.10 -3.96 -3.76
N ALA A 127 11.88 -3.93 -4.31
CA ALA A 127 10.83 -3.04 -3.84
C ALA A 127 10.46 -3.29 -2.38
N VAL A 128 10.27 -4.55 -1.96
CA VAL A 128 9.97 -4.88 -0.55
C VAL A 128 11.15 -4.53 0.36
N VAL A 129 12.38 -4.86 -0.06
CA VAL A 129 13.60 -4.51 0.68
C VAL A 129 13.71 -3.00 0.86
N SER A 130 13.39 -2.21 -0.17
CA SER A 130 13.42 -0.74 -0.10
C SER A 130 12.41 -0.19 0.92
N ILE A 131 11.21 -0.77 1.02
CA ILE A 131 10.20 -0.40 2.02
C ILE A 131 10.78 -0.62 3.43
N TYR A 132 11.39 -1.78 3.67
CA TYR A 132 12.02 -2.08 4.95
C TYR A 132 13.28 -1.26 5.22
N ALA A 133 14.04 -0.85 4.20
CA ALA A 133 15.16 0.08 4.35
C ALA A 133 14.69 1.46 4.81
N ASN A 134 13.63 2.00 4.18
CA ASN A 134 13.09 3.32 4.46
C ASN A 134 12.42 3.43 5.85
N GLN A 135 11.87 2.33 6.36
CA GLN A 135 11.35 2.28 7.74
C GLN A 135 12.44 2.53 8.80
N GLY A 136 13.68 2.12 8.53
CA GLY A 136 14.82 2.41 9.41
C GLY A 136 15.23 3.89 9.38
N ALA A 137 15.14 4.53 8.22
CA ALA A 137 15.46 5.96 8.05
C ALA A 137 14.44 6.86 8.78
N ALA A 138 13.15 6.50 8.77
CA ALA A 138 12.10 7.24 9.48
C ALA A 138 12.28 7.20 11.01
N ALA A 139 12.79 6.11 11.57
CA ALA A 139 13.08 5.98 13.00
C ALA A 139 14.33 6.76 13.45
N ALA A 140 15.21 7.14 12.52
CA ALA A 140 16.44 7.88 12.80
C ALA A 140 16.30 9.41 12.65
N ALA A 141 15.11 9.91 12.29
CA ALA A 141 14.87 11.35 12.20
C ALA A 141 15.01 11.99 13.60
N PRO A 142 15.85 13.03 13.78
CA PRO A 142 16.03 13.67 15.07
C PRO A 142 14.72 14.34 15.51
N THR A 143 14.17 13.92 16.64
CA THR A 143 13.13 14.67 17.35
C THR A 143 13.73 16.01 17.75
N THR A 144 13.40 17.07 17.02
CA THR A 144 13.81 18.42 17.39
C THR A 144 13.05 18.77 18.68
N PRO A 145 13.73 19.09 19.80
CA PRO A 145 13.05 19.47 21.03
C PRO A 145 12.19 20.73 20.76
N PRO A 146 10.96 20.81 21.30
CA PRO A 146 10.10 21.97 21.10
C PRO A 146 10.78 23.23 21.62
N ALA A 147 10.82 24.27 20.79
CA ALA A 147 11.37 25.56 21.16
C ALA A 147 10.61 26.13 22.39
N PRO A 148 11.32 26.69 23.38
CA PRO A 148 10.65 27.28 24.55
C PRO A 148 9.77 28.46 24.12
N ALA A 149 8.50 28.41 24.51
CA ALA A 149 7.57 29.50 24.32
C ALA A 149 8.06 30.72 25.11
N THR A 150 8.42 31.79 24.39
CA THR A 150 8.74 33.08 25.01
C THR A 150 7.43 33.70 25.51
N PRO A 151 7.30 34.07 26.80
CA PRO A 151 6.12 34.76 27.28
C PRO A 151 6.02 36.14 26.61
N ALA A 152 4.86 36.46 26.04
CA ALA A 152 4.55 37.82 25.62
C ALA A 152 4.50 38.73 26.87
N GLN A 153 5.21 39.86 26.82
CA GLN A 153 5.10 40.94 27.79
C GLN A 153 3.89 41.83 27.46
#